data_AF-A0A1G3R382-F1
#
_entry.id   AF-A0A1G3R382-F1
#
_cell.length_a   1.000
_cell.length_b   1.000
_cell.length_c   1.000
_cell.angle_alpha   90.00
_cell.angle_beta   90.00
_cell.angle_gamma   90.00
#
_symmetry.space_group_name_H-M   'P 1'
#
loop_
_entity.id
_entity.type
_entity.pdbx_description
1 polymer ?
#
loop_
_entity_poly.entity_id
_entity_poly.type
_entity_poly.pdbx_seq_one_letter_code
_entity_poly.pdbx_strand_id
1 'polypeptide(L)'
;MIPIGDDNSDRRSRPIVTWALIALNVLVFAVFQGCGANDRFTYAMSTVPQEILTGKDLVTADRTVTDPSTGQRYSVPGLGVTPISVYLTLIVSMFMHGGFAHIAGNMLFLFVFGDNVEDRIGRVRFLLFYLFCGVVASLAHVFVSKWTGQDLAVPSLGASGAISGVLGAYLLLFPKKRVRVLLFRFITKVPAWVVVGVWFVFQVVNGLGILGGGTGGGVAYAAHVGGF
;
A
#
# COMPACT_ATOMS: atom_id res chain seq x y z
N MET A 1 4.74 5.93 16.46
CA MET A 1 3.38 6.38 16.83
C MET A 1 2.41 5.56 16.01
N ILE A 2 1.58 4.72 16.64
CA ILE A 2 0.67 3.81 15.92
C ILE A 2 -0.75 4.33 16.09
N PRO A 3 -1.49 4.67 15.02
CA PRO A 3 -2.89 5.05 15.15
C PRO A 3 -3.72 3.83 15.52
N ILE A 4 -4.54 3.93 16.57
CA ILE A 4 -5.39 2.83 17.07
C ILE A 4 -6.88 3.14 17.00
N GLY A 5 -7.24 4.32 16.50
CA GLY A 5 -8.60 4.78 16.31
C GLY A 5 -8.66 6.29 16.22
N ASP A 6 -9.80 6.81 15.80
CA ASP A 6 -10.05 8.24 15.71
C ASP A 6 -11.36 8.61 16.43
N ASP A 7 -11.82 9.83 16.22
CA ASP A 7 -13.07 10.35 16.76
C ASP A 7 -14.24 10.03 15.80
N ASN A 8 -15.13 9.15 16.24
CA ASN A 8 -16.29 8.68 15.50
C ASN A 8 -17.62 9.19 16.07
N SER A 9 -17.60 10.25 16.89
CA SER A 9 -18.80 10.80 17.53
C SER A 9 -19.83 11.39 16.55
N ASP A 10 -19.40 11.78 15.35
CA ASP A 10 -20.22 12.39 14.30
C ASP A 10 -20.65 11.42 13.19
N ARG A 11 -20.22 10.15 13.24
CA ARG A 11 -20.44 9.15 12.19
C ARG A 11 -21.92 8.75 12.10
N ARG A 12 -22.50 8.81 10.90
CA ARG A 12 -23.95 8.59 10.68
C ARG A 12 -24.28 7.22 10.09
N SER A 13 -23.33 6.58 9.45
CA SER A 13 -23.52 5.33 8.72
C SER A 13 -22.55 4.23 9.13
N ARG A 14 -22.89 2.98 8.81
CA ARG A 14 -22.00 1.83 8.98
C ARG A 14 -21.00 1.78 7.81
N PRO A 15 -19.69 1.61 8.08
CA PRO A 15 -18.63 1.63 7.05
C PRO A 15 -18.50 0.25 6.36
N ILE A 16 -19.53 -0.11 5.59
CA ILE A 16 -19.65 -1.44 4.97
C ILE A 16 -18.55 -1.66 3.93
N VAL A 17 -18.21 -0.63 3.15
CA VAL A 17 -17.18 -0.77 2.11
C VAL A 17 -15.80 -0.93 2.73
N THR A 18 -15.49 -0.16 3.77
CA THR A 18 -14.26 -0.27 4.53
C THR A 18 -14.08 -1.68 5.09
N TRP A 19 -15.13 -2.24 5.71
CA TRP A 19 -15.10 -3.61 6.23
C TRP A 19 -14.99 -4.65 5.11
N ALA A 20 -15.70 -4.47 3.99
CA ALA A 20 -15.62 -5.37 2.85
C ALA A 20 -14.22 -5.39 2.23
N LEU A 21 -13.59 -4.22 2.08
CA LEU A 21 -12.21 -4.11 1.62
C LEU A 21 -11.25 -4.80 2.59
N ILE A 22 -11.40 -4.60 3.90
CA ILE A 22 -10.56 -5.29 4.90
C ILE A 22 -10.74 -6.80 4.79
N ALA A 23 -11.98 -7.29 4.77
CA ALA A 23 -12.30 -8.71 4.66
C ALA A 23 -11.73 -9.32 3.37
N LEU A 24 -11.83 -8.61 2.25
CA LEU A 24 -11.28 -9.04 0.96
C LEU A 24 -9.76 -9.17 1.00
N ASN A 25 -9.05 -8.18 1.56
CA ASN A 25 -7.60 -8.23 1.72
C ASN A 25 -7.16 -9.42 2.61
N VAL A 26 -7.87 -9.64 3.72
CA VAL A 26 -7.61 -10.77 4.62
C VAL A 26 -7.87 -12.09 3.91
N LEU A 27 -8.97 -12.21 3.16
CA LEU A 27 -9.29 -13.40 2.38
C LEU A 27 -8.20 -13.70 1.35
N VAL A 28 -7.79 -12.69 0.57
CA VAL A 28 -6.72 -12.82 -0.44
C VAL A 28 -5.43 -13.30 0.20
N PHE A 29 -5.01 -12.66 1.29
CA PHE A 29 -3.78 -13.01 1.98
C PHE A 29 -3.81 -14.41 2.60
N ALA A 30 -4.91 -14.77 3.28
CA ALA A 30 -5.02 -16.06 3.96
C ALA A 30 -5.19 -17.23 2.98
N VAL A 31 -6.07 -17.08 1.99
CA VAL A 31 -6.48 -18.17 1.09
C VAL A 31 -5.57 -18.27 -0.13
N PHE A 32 -5.37 -17.17 -0.85
CA PHE A 32 -4.67 -17.20 -2.13
C PHE A 32 -3.16 -17.08 -1.96
N GLN A 33 -2.71 -16.19 -1.07
CA GLN A 33 -1.28 -16.04 -0.75
C GLN A 33 -0.79 -17.06 0.28
N GLY A 34 -1.67 -17.91 0.83
CA GLY A 34 -1.31 -18.95 1.81
C GLY A 34 -0.63 -18.36 3.05
N CYS A 35 -1.17 -17.27 3.59
CA CYS A 35 -0.58 -16.51 4.69
C CYS A 35 0.84 -15.97 4.40
N GLY A 36 1.13 -15.70 3.13
CA GLY A 36 2.43 -15.24 2.66
C GLY A 36 3.41 -16.36 2.28
N ALA A 37 2.98 -17.62 2.26
CA ALA A 37 3.81 -18.74 1.80
C ALA A 37 3.77 -18.97 0.29
N ASN A 38 2.76 -18.42 -0.41
CA ASN A 38 2.60 -18.59 -1.86
C ASN A 38 3.20 -17.40 -2.62
N ASP A 39 4.53 -17.34 -2.64
CA ASP A 39 5.26 -16.26 -3.31
C ASP A 39 5.00 -16.25 -4.82
N ARG A 40 4.90 -17.41 -5.46
CA ARG A 40 4.64 -17.50 -6.90
C ARG A 40 3.33 -16.81 -7.29
N PHE A 41 2.25 -17.05 -6.55
CA PHE A 41 0.98 -16.35 -6.76
C PHE A 41 1.10 -14.86 -6.47
N THR A 42 1.77 -14.50 -5.37
CA THR A 42 1.95 -13.11 -4.94
C THR A 42 2.66 -12.29 -6.01
N TYR A 43 3.78 -12.79 -6.54
CA TYR A 43 4.58 -12.11 -7.55
C TYR A 43 3.86 -12.05 -8.91
N ALA A 44 3.19 -13.13 -9.33
CA ALA A 44 2.41 -13.14 -10.58
C ALA A 44 1.21 -12.17 -10.57
N MET A 45 0.73 -11.77 -9.40
CA MET A 45 -0.37 -10.81 -9.22
C MET A 45 0.10 -9.41 -8.83
N SER A 46 1.42 -9.19 -8.77
CA SER A 46 2.01 -7.89 -8.45
C SER A 46 2.10 -7.02 -9.68
N THR A 47 2.13 -5.70 -9.48
CA THR A 47 2.35 -4.76 -10.59
C THR A 47 3.83 -4.61 -10.85
N VAL A 48 4.29 -5.03 -12.02
CA VAL A 48 5.66 -4.86 -12.49
C VAL A 48 5.73 -3.69 -13.48
N PRO A 49 6.51 -2.63 -13.20
CA PRO A 49 6.60 -1.47 -14.10
C PRO A 49 6.91 -1.81 -15.56
N GLN A 50 7.83 -2.75 -15.80
CA GLN A 50 8.16 -3.19 -17.15
C GLN A 50 6.99 -3.84 -17.89
N GLU A 51 6.17 -4.64 -17.20
CA GLU A 51 5.01 -5.31 -17.79
C GLU A 51 3.92 -4.31 -18.15
N ILE A 52 3.68 -3.30 -17.29
CA ILE A 52 2.74 -2.21 -17.58
C ILE A 52 3.19 -1.40 -18.80
N LEU A 53 4.49 -1.11 -18.91
CA LEU A 53 5.03 -0.32 -20.03
C LEU A 53 5.02 -1.07 -21.36
N THR A 54 5.19 -2.39 -21.33
CA THR A 54 5.32 -3.22 -22.54
C THR A 54 4.05 -3.98 -22.92
N GLY A 55 3.10 -4.11 -22.00
CA GLY A 55 1.89 -4.91 -22.17
C GLY A 55 2.14 -6.42 -22.18
N LYS A 56 3.31 -6.89 -21.71
CA LYS A 56 3.74 -8.29 -21.77
C LYS A 56 4.33 -8.73 -20.44
N ASP A 57 4.06 -9.97 -20.06
CA ASP A 57 4.67 -10.61 -18.89
C ASP A 57 6.19 -10.67 -19.02
N LEU A 58 6.87 -10.48 -17.89
CA LEU A 58 8.30 -10.65 -17.75
C LEU A 58 8.56 -11.93 -16.96
N VAL A 59 9.28 -12.88 -17.57
CA VAL A 59 9.67 -14.12 -16.88
C VAL A 59 11.14 -14.03 -16.50
N THR A 60 11.44 -14.17 -15.21
CA THR A 60 12.81 -14.15 -14.70
C THR A 60 13.09 -15.39 -13.86
N ALA A 61 14.36 -15.77 -13.77
CA ALA A 61 14.78 -16.86 -12.89
C ALA A 61 14.84 -16.39 -11.43
N ASP A 62 14.65 -17.32 -10.50
CA ASP A 62 14.86 -17.09 -9.07
C ASP A 62 16.27 -16.55 -8.80
N ARG A 63 16.36 -15.60 -7.86
CA ARG A 63 17.61 -14.95 -7.48
C ARG A 63 17.91 -15.20 -6.02
N THR A 64 19.11 -15.69 -5.73
CA THR A 64 19.58 -15.77 -4.33
C THR A 64 20.17 -14.44 -3.92
N VAL A 65 19.53 -13.75 -2.98
CA VAL A 65 20.02 -12.50 -2.41
C VAL A 65 20.70 -12.78 -1.08
N THR A 66 21.86 -12.17 -0.86
CA THR A 66 22.57 -12.21 0.42
C THR A 66 22.32 -10.90 1.14
N ASP A 67 21.75 -10.97 2.34
CA ASP A 67 21.58 -9.80 3.22
C ASP A 67 22.97 -9.24 3.58
N PRO A 68 23.29 -7.97 3.22
CA PRO A 68 24.58 -7.36 3.52
C PRO A 68 24.86 -7.23 5.02
N SER A 69 23.82 -7.18 5.85
CA SER A 69 23.93 -6.93 7.29
C SER A 69 24.07 -8.22 8.11
N THR A 70 23.45 -9.31 7.65
CA THR A 70 23.44 -10.60 8.38
C THR A 70 24.23 -11.70 7.67
N GLY A 71 24.58 -11.52 6.40
CA GLY A 71 25.18 -12.55 5.56
C GLY A 71 24.23 -13.69 5.18
N GLN A 72 22.96 -13.62 5.61
CA GLN A 72 21.98 -14.66 5.34
C GLN A 72 21.58 -14.66 3.87
N ARG A 73 21.51 -15.85 3.26
CA ARG A 73 21.03 -16.03 1.89
C ARG A 73 19.54 -16.37 1.90
N TYR A 74 18.76 -15.65 1.10
CA TYR A 74 17.36 -15.93 0.86
C TYR A 74 17.10 -15.98 -0.66
N SER A 75 16.21 -16.88 -1.07
CA SER A 75 15.79 -16.98 -2.47
C SER A 75 14.64 -15.99 -2.69
N VAL A 76 14.81 -15.12 -3.69
CA VAL A 76 13.77 -14.23 -4.19
C VAL A 76 13.19 -14.90 -5.44
N PRO A 77 11.90 -15.27 -5.42
CA PRO A 77 11.26 -15.88 -6.57
C PRO A 77 11.35 -14.96 -7.79
N GLY A 78 11.58 -15.58 -8.95
CA GLY A 78 11.50 -14.91 -10.23
C GLY A 78 10.08 -14.46 -10.56
N LEU A 79 9.98 -13.54 -11.51
CA LEU A 79 8.70 -13.15 -12.10
C LEU A 79 8.20 -14.26 -13.02
N GLY A 80 6.89 -14.43 -13.05
CA GLY A 80 6.22 -15.44 -13.85
C GLY A 80 5.00 -14.87 -14.55
N VAL A 81 4.44 -15.65 -15.47
CA VAL A 81 3.28 -15.25 -16.28
C VAL A 81 2.06 -15.03 -15.39
N THR A 82 1.38 -13.91 -15.57
CA THR A 82 0.11 -13.63 -14.91
C THR A 82 -1.05 -14.29 -15.67
N PRO A 83 -2.05 -14.90 -15.00
CA PRO A 83 -3.17 -15.55 -15.66
C PRO A 83 -4.23 -14.54 -16.17
N ILE A 84 -3.99 -13.25 -15.98
CA ILE A 84 -4.85 -12.14 -16.36
C ILE A 84 -4.08 -11.17 -17.26
N SER A 85 -4.71 -10.10 -17.73
CA SER A 85 -3.96 -9.03 -18.40
C SER A 85 -3.01 -8.36 -17.41
N VAL A 86 -1.77 -8.07 -17.83
CA VAL A 86 -0.81 -7.28 -17.04
C VAL A 86 -1.40 -5.92 -16.59
N TYR A 87 -2.34 -5.34 -17.33
CA TYR A 87 -2.98 -4.08 -16.91
C TYR A 87 -3.94 -4.25 -15.72
N LEU A 88 -4.50 -5.45 -15.53
CA LEU A 88 -5.36 -5.73 -14.39
C LEU A 88 -4.56 -5.89 -13.10
N THR A 89 -3.25 -6.12 -13.17
CA THR A 89 -2.40 -6.14 -11.96
C THR A 89 -2.42 -4.79 -11.25
N LEU A 90 -2.65 -3.67 -11.96
CA LEU A 90 -2.79 -2.33 -11.35
C LEU A 90 -3.89 -2.27 -10.28
N ILE A 91 -4.90 -3.15 -10.38
CA ILE A 91 -5.99 -3.27 -9.42
C ILE A 91 -5.75 -4.47 -8.51
N VAL A 92 -5.39 -5.62 -9.07
CA VAL A 92 -5.25 -6.87 -8.30
C VAL A 92 -4.11 -6.79 -7.28
N SER A 93 -3.01 -6.12 -7.61
CA SER A 93 -1.86 -5.97 -6.70
C SER A 93 -2.21 -5.16 -5.45
N MET A 94 -3.27 -4.34 -5.49
CA MET A 94 -3.78 -3.60 -4.34
C MET A 94 -4.24 -4.52 -3.20
N PHE A 95 -4.54 -5.79 -3.51
CA PHE A 95 -5.02 -6.77 -2.53
C PHE A 95 -3.95 -7.76 -2.07
N MET A 96 -2.76 -7.72 -2.68
CA MET A 96 -1.64 -8.59 -2.33
C MET A 96 -0.80 -7.97 -1.20
N HIS A 97 -0.27 -8.79 -0.29
CA HIS A 97 0.56 -8.31 0.81
C HIS A 97 1.82 -9.16 0.98
N GLY A 98 2.95 -8.51 1.28
CA GLY A 98 4.26 -9.14 1.42
C GLY A 98 4.51 -9.82 2.78
N GLY A 99 3.49 -9.95 3.62
CA GLY A 99 3.60 -10.60 4.94
C GLY A 99 2.67 -10.00 6.00
N PHE A 100 2.66 -10.62 7.18
CA PHE A 100 1.74 -10.27 8.28
C PHE A 100 1.85 -8.81 8.73
N ALA A 101 3.06 -8.29 8.90
CA ALA A 101 3.24 -6.89 9.31
C ALA A 101 2.70 -5.91 8.24
N HIS A 102 2.88 -6.24 6.97
CA HIS A 102 2.41 -5.41 5.86
C HIS A 102 0.87 -5.36 5.82
N ILE A 103 0.19 -6.51 5.86
CA ILE A 103 -1.29 -6.53 5.91
C ILE A 103 -1.83 -5.91 7.20
N ALA A 104 -1.26 -6.22 8.36
CA ALA A 104 -1.72 -5.65 9.63
C ALA A 104 -1.62 -4.12 9.64
N GLY A 105 -0.53 -3.55 9.11
CA GLY A 105 -0.36 -2.12 8.95
C GLY A 105 -1.41 -1.50 8.03
N ASN A 106 -1.59 -2.06 6.83
CA ASN A 106 -2.57 -1.54 5.87
C ASN A 106 -4.00 -1.61 6.43
N MET A 107 -4.39 -2.74 7.01
CA MET A 107 -5.75 -2.91 7.54
C MET A 107 -5.98 -2.01 8.75
N LEU A 108 -4.97 -1.77 9.60
CA LEU A 108 -5.08 -0.82 10.70
C LEU A 108 -5.34 0.60 10.19
N PHE A 109 -4.57 1.08 9.21
CA PHE A 109 -4.79 2.43 8.67
C PHE A 109 -6.14 2.53 7.95
N LEU A 110 -6.51 1.55 7.13
CA LEU A 110 -7.82 1.54 6.48
C LEU A 110 -8.96 1.50 7.51
N PHE A 111 -8.81 0.75 8.60
CA PHE A 111 -9.79 0.67 9.68
C PHE A 111 -9.93 1.99 10.44
N VAL A 112 -8.81 2.68 10.73
CA VAL A 112 -8.82 3.92 11.52
C VAL A 112 -9.32 5.12 10.72
N PHE A 113 -9.07 5.18 9.41
CA PHE A 113 -9.34 6.38 8.62
C PHE A 113 -10.43 6.19 7.54
N GLY A 114 -10.63 4.96 7.06
CA GLY A 114 -11.53 4.68 5.95
C GLY A 114 -13.00 4.87 6.30
N ASP A 115 -13.40 4.56 7.53
CA ASP A 115 -14.79 4.63 7.96
C ASP A 115 -15.36 6.07 7.92
N ASN A 116 -14.60 7.04 8.37
CA ASN A 116 -14.97 8.45 8.36
C ASN A 116 -15.00 9.05 6.96
N VAL A 117 -14.06 8.66 6.10
CA VAL A 117 -14.10 9.07 4.69
C VAL A 117 -15.32 8.46 4.00
N GLU A 118 -15.58 7.16 4.17
CA GLU A 118 -16.76 6.46 3.64
C GLU A 118 -18.07 7.14 4.09
N ASP A 119 -18.18 7.47 5.38
CA ASP A 119 -19.36 8.15 5.93
C ASP A 119 -19.60 9.52 5.27
N ARG A 120 -18.51 10.27 5.02
CA ARG A 120 -18.60 11.62 4.47
C ARG A 120 -18.94 11.65 2.99
N ILE A 121 -18.34 10.78 2.17
CA ILE A 121 -18.51 10.83 0.69
C ILE A 121 -19.51 9.81 0.16
N GLY A 122 -19.88 8.84 0.98
CA GLY A 122 -20.80 7.75 0.66
C GLY A 122 -20.10 6.53 0.06
N ARG A 123 -20.71 5.36 0.27
CA ARG A 123 -20.17 4.02 -0.04
C ARG A 123 -19.62 3.87 -1.46
N VAL A 124 -20.43 4.19 -2.48
CA VAL A 124 -20.06 4.01 -3.88
C VAL A 124 -18.90 4.93 -4.27
N ARG A 125 -18.96 6.20 -3.86
CA ARG A 125 -17.89 7.16 -4.13
C ARG A 125 -16.60 6.78 -3.42
N PHE A 126 -16.69 6.26 -2.20
CA PHE A 126 -15.54 5.75 -1.45
C PHE A 126 -14.88 4.56 -2.13
N LEU A 127 -15.65 3.57 -2.60
CA LEU A 127 -15.09 2.44 -3.35
C LEU A 127 -14.37 2.89 -4.61
N LEU A 128 -15.02 3.75 -5.41
CA LEU A 128 -14.42 4.28 -6.65
C LEU A 128 -13.18 5.12 -6.36
N PHE A 129 -13.22 5.95 -5.31
CA PHE A 129 -12.08 6.74 -4.86
C PHE A 129 -10.90 5.86 -4.43
N TYR A 130 -11.15 4.83 -3.61
CA TYR A 130 -10.13 3.88 -3.17
C TYR A 130 -9.45 3.18 -4.35
N LEU A 131 -10.24 2.64 -5.30
CA LEU A 131 -9.71 1.99 -6.50
C LEU A 131 -8.93 2.96 -7.39
N PHE A 132 -9.47 4.17 -7.59
CA PHE A 132 -8.81 5.22 -8.36
C PHE A 132 -7.45 5.60 -7.77
N CYS A 133 -7.38 5.87 -6.46
CA CYS A 133 -6.13 6.18 -5.77
C CYS A 133 -5.11 5.05 -5.88
N GLY A 134 -5.54 3.79 -5.79
CA GLY A 134 -4.64 2.64 -5.95
C GLY A 134 -4.05 2.51 -7.37
N VAL A 135 -4.87 2.75 -8.40
CA VAL A 135 -4.40 2.76 -9.79
C VAL A 135 -3.45 3.93 -10.03
N VAL A 136 -3.80 5.14 -9.59
CA VAL A 136 -2.93 6.33 -9.72
C VAL A 136 -1.61 6.13 -8.98
N ALA A 137 -1.64 5.58 -7.77
CA ALA A 137 -0.46 5.22 -7.01
C ALA A 137 0.44 4.25 -7.79
N SER A 138 -0.13 3.17 -8.33
CA SER A 138 0.62 2.20 -9.12
C SER A 138 1.24 2.83 -10.36
N LEU A 139 0.49 3.65 -11.10
CA LEU A 139 0.99 4.36 -12.28
C LEU A 139 2.06 5.40 -11.93
N ALA A 140 1.94 6.10 -10.80
CA ALA A 140 2.96 7.01 -10.30
C ALA A 140 4.27 6.28 -10.01
N HIS A 141 4.19 5.09 -9.42
CA HIS A 141 5.36 4.23 -9.24
C HIS A 141 5.99 3.82 -10.57
N VAL A 142 5.19 3.34 -11.54
CA VAL A 142 5.70 3.00 -12.89
C VAL A 142 6.40 4.19 -13.54
N PHE A 143 5.79 5.38 -13.47
CA PHE A 143 6.34 6.61 -14.04
C PHE A 143 7.68 6.99 -13.37
N VAL A 144 7.72 7.04 -12.04
CA VAL A 144 8.94 7.41 -11.30
C VAL A 144 10.04 6.40 -11.53
N SER A 145 9.75 5.10 -11.50
CA SER A 145 10.76 4.07 -11.74
C SER A 145 11.38 4.18 -13.14
N LYS A 146 10.56 4.48 -14.17
CA LYS A 146 11.07 4.76 -15.53
C LYS A 146 11.89 6.04 -15.59
N TRP A 147 11.39 7.13 -15.01
CA TRP A 147 12.02 8.44 -15.08
C TRP A 147 13.37 8.51 -14.37
N THR A 148 13.51 7.75 -13.27
CA THR A 148 14.70 7.72 -12.41
C THR A 148 15.70 6.63 -12.78
N GLY A 149 15.37 5.77 -13.75
CA GLY A 149 16.22 4.66 -14.17
C GLY A 149 16.31 3.53 -13.14
N GLN A 150 15.30 3.37 -12.28
CA GLN A 150 15.20 2.22 -11.38
C GLN A 150 14.99 0.91 -12.16
N ASP A 151 15.31 -0.23 -11.52
CA ASP A 151 15.03 -1.55 -12.07
C ASP A 151 13.50 -1.75 -12.24
N LEU A 152 13.06 -1.77 -13.50
CA LEU A 152 11.65 -1.90 -13.87
C LEU A 152 11.09 -3.31 -13.65
N ALA A 153 11.94 -4.28 -13.32
CA ALA A 153 11.55 -5.64 -12.96
C ALA A 153 11.21 -5.78 -11.47
N VAL A 154 11.35 -4.73 -10.64
CA VAL A 154 10.97 -4.80 -9.23
C VAL A 154 9.45 -4.71 -9.11
N PRO A 155 8.76 -5.77 -8.65
CA PRO A 155 7.31 -5.76 -8.50
C PRO A 155 6.87 -4.87 -7.32
N SER A 156 5.64 -4.35 -7.42
CA SER A 156 4.97 -3.59 -6.38
C SER A 156 3.59 -4.15 -6.06
N LEU A 157 3.25 -4.18 -4.77
CA LEU A 157 2.01 -4.75 -4.26
C LEU A 157 1.60 -4.08 -2.94
N GLY A 158 0.32 -4.15 -2.60
CA GLY A 158 -0.22 -3.66 -1.34
C GLY A 158 -1.31 -2.59 -1.49
N ALA A 159 -2.23 -2.60 -0.54
CA ALA A 159 -3.31 -1.61 -0.41
C ALA A 159 -2.81 -0.19 -0.11
N SER A 160 -1.57 -0.07 0.33
CA SER A 160 -0.94 1.16 0.83
C SER A 160 -1.09 2.39 -0.07
N GLY A 161 -0.99 2.26 -1.40
CA GLY A 161 -1.20 3.38 -2.33
C GLY A 161 -2.62 3.94 -2.31
N ALA A 162 -3.63 3.07 -2.29
CA ALA A 162 -5.02 3.49 -2.12
C ALA A 162 -5.29 4.07 -0.74
N ILE A 163 -4.70 3.48 0.31
CA ILE A 163 -4.79 3.97 1.68
C ILE A 163 -4.17 5.36 1.80
N SER A 164 -3.04 5.65 1.14
CA SER A 164 -2.48 7.00 1.08
C SER A 164 -3.52 8.03 0.62
N GLY A 165 -4.30 7.73 -0.42
CA GLY A 165 -5.37 8.61 -0.89
C GLY A 165 -6.50 8.76 0.11
N VAL A 166 -6.85 7.69 0.83
CA VAL A 166 -7.80 7.76 1.95
C VAL A 166 -7.27 8.69 3.06
N LEU A 167 -5.97 8.64 3.36
CA LEU A 167 -5.34 9.53 4.35
C LEU A 167 -5.32 11.00 3.88
N GLY A 168 -5.02 11.24 2.60
CA GLY A 168 -5.10 12.57 1.99
C GLY A 168 -6.52 13.15 2.08
N ALA A 169 -7.52 12.36 1.67
CA ALA A 169 -8.93 12.73 1.81
C ALA A 169 -9.32 12.97 3.28
N TYR A 170 -8.88 12.13 4.21
CA TYR A 170 -9.16 12.28 5.63
C TYR A 170 -8.61 13.62 6.15
N LEU A 171 -7.39 14.01 5.78
CA LEU A 171 -6.84 15.30 6.19
C LEU A 171 -7.61 16.50 5.68
N LEU A 172 -8.07 16.45 4.43
CA LEU A 172 -8.86 17.53 3.84
C LEU A 172 -10.26 17.64 4.47
N LEU A 173 -10.88 16.49 4.75
CA LEU A 173 -12.26 16.43 5.26
C LEU A 173 -12.36 16.62 6.78
N PHE A 174 -11.29 16.33 7.51
CA PHE A 174 -11.26 16.28 8.98
C PHE A 174 -10.02 16.94 9.62
N PRO A 175 -9.62 18.16 9.23
CA PRO A 175 -8.37 18.78 9.69
C PRO A 175 -8.32 19.04 11.21
N LYS A 176 -9.48 19.12 11.86
CA LYS A 176 -9.62 19.36 13.31
C LYS A 176 -9.78 18.08 14.13
N LYS A 177 -9.99 16.92 13.50
CA LYS A 177 -10.16 15.65 14.24
C LYS A 177 -8.85 15.24 14.90
N ARG A 178 -8.98 14.52 16.02
CA ARG A 178 -7.84 13.94 16.74
C ARG A 178 -7.85 12.43 16.59
N VAL A 179 -6.67 11.88 16.35
CA VAL A 179 -6.42 10.45 16.24
C VAL A 179 -5.88 9.95 17.57
N ARG A 180 -6.45 8.88 18.10
CA ARG A 180 -5.88 8.15 19.24
C ARG A 180 -4.69 7.36 18.74
N VAL A 181 -3.54 7.63 19.34
CA VAL A 181 -2.28 6.99 18.99
C VAL A 181 -1.70 6.28 20.20
N LEU A 182 -1.15 5.10 19.97
CA LEU A 182 -0.27 4.42 20.89
C LEU A 182 1.15 4.97 20.67
N LEU A 183 1.69 5.61 21.71
CA LEU A 183 3.06 6.12 21.75
C LEU A 183 3.81 5.39 22.87
N PHE A 184 4.68 4.46 22.49
CA PHE A 184 5.33 3.51 23.41
C PHE A 184 4.31 2.78 24.29
N ARG A 185 4.13 3.22 25.54
CA ARG A 185 3.28 2.59 26.56
C ARG A 185 2.04 3.41 26.93
N PHE A 186 1.83 4.56 26.27
CA PHE A 186 0.74 5.49 26.59
C PHE A 186 -0.14 5.75 25.37
N ILE A 187 -1.45 5.92 25.61
CA ILE A 187 -2.41 6.32 24.60
C ILE A 187 -2.65 7.82 24.73
N THR A 188 -2.48 8.56 23.64
CA THR A 188 -2.75 10.00 23.60
C THR A 188 -3.53 10.37 22.35
N LYS A 189 -4.10 11.58 22.32
CA LYS A 189 -4.85 12.12 21.18
C LYS A 189 -4.00 13.16 20.47
N VAL A 190 -3.66 12.91 19.22
CA VAL A 190 -2.82 13.80 18.40
C VAL A 190 -3.67 14.36 17.25
N PRO A 191 -3.51 15.64 16.85
CA PRO A 191 -4.19 16.17 15.68
C PRO A 191 -3.92 15.31 14.44
N ALA A 192 -4.96 15.05 13.64
CA ALA A 192 -4.86 14.18 12.46
C ALA A 192 -3.77 14.63 11.49
N TRP A 193 -3.65 15.94 11.26
CA TRP A 193 -2.62 16.53 10.39
C TRP A 193 -1.19 16.24 10.86
N VAL A 194 -0.95 16.09 12.16
CA VAL A 194 0.37 15.69 12.67
C VAL A 194 0.61 14.21 12.38
N VAL A 195 -0.38 13.35 12.66
CA VAL A 195 -0.22 11.89 12.47
C VAL A 195 0.02 11.55 11.01
N VAL A 196 -0.85 12.03 10.13
CA VAL A 196 -0.77 11.75 8.70
C VAL A 196 0.34 12.55 8.04
N GLY A 197 0.56 13.81 8.45
CA GLY A 197 1.62 14.66 7.88
C GLY A 197 3.01 14.13 8.16
N VAL A 198 3.30 13.67 9.39
CA VAL A 198 4.58 13.02 9.71
C VAL A 198 4.77 11.74 8.89
N TRP A 199 3.71 10.95 8.73
CA TRP A 199 3.77 9.74 7.90
C TRP A 199 4.05 10.08 6.43
N PHE A 200 3.36 11.07 5.85
CA PHE A 200 3.58 11.52 4.48
C PHE A 200 5.00 12.06 4.26
N VAL A 201 5.51 12.90 5.18
CA VAL A 201 6.88 13.40 5.13
C VAL A 201 7.89 12.25 5.17
N PHE A 202 7.66 11.24 6.02
CA PHE A 202 8.49 10.04 6.03
C PHE A 202 8.50 9.35 4.66
N GLN A 203 7.36 9.22 3.99
CA GLN A 203 7.32 8.62 2.64
C GLN A 203 8.10 9.44 1.61
N VAL A 204 7.97 10.77 1.64
CA VAL A 204 8.71 11.65 0.72
C VAL A 204 10.22 11.57 0.98
N VAL A 205 10.66 11.66 2.24
CA VAL A 205 12.10 11.62 2.58
C VAL A 205 12.73 10.28 2.17
N ASN A 206 12.05 9.16 2.43
CA ASN A 206 12.57 7.85 2.03
C ASN A 206 12.52 7.66 0.50
N GLY A 207 11.47 8.18 -0.16
CA GLY A 207 11.40 8.19 -1.63
C GLY A 207 12.53 8.99 -2.27
N LEU A 208 12.84 10.17 -1.74
CA LEU A 208 13.97 11.02 -2.18
C LEU A 208 15.33 10.39 -1.86
N GLY A 209 15.46 9.68 -0.72
CA GLY A 209 16.67 8.94 -0.37
C GLY A 209 17.03 7.85 -1.39
N ILE A 210 16.02 7.23 -2.02
CA ILE A 210 16.23 6.29 -3.13
C ILE A 210 16.68 7.02 -4.40
N LEU A 211 16.20 8.23 -4.67
CA LEU A 211 16.69 9.08 -5.78
C LEU A 211 18.17 9.47 -5.61
N GLY A 212 18.66 9.52 -4.36
CA GLY A 212 20.06 9.81 -4.03
C GLY A 212 21.01 8.61 -4.09
N GLY A 213 20.57 7.46 -4.63
CA GLY A 213 21.40 6.24 -4.74
C GLY A 213 21.36 5.32 -3.51
N GLY A 214 20.44 5.56 -2.56
CA GLY A 214 20.23 4.65 -1.44
C GLY A 214 19.51 3.37 -1.85
N THR A 215 20.03 2.21 -1.45
CA THR A 215 19.35 0.91 -1.53
C THR A 215 18.25 0.83 -0.46
N GLY A 216 17.24 1.70 -0.56
CA GLY A 216 16.06 1.71 0.31
C GLY A 216 15.07 0.66 -0.16
N GLY A 217 14.99 -0.46 0.57
CA GLY A 217 14.31 -1.68 0.15
C GLY A 217 12.82 -1.57 -0.12
N GLY A 218 12.37 -2.40 -1.07
CA GLY A 218 11.04 -3.06 -1.20
C GLY A 218 9.74 -2.24 -1.13
N VAL A 219 9.79 -0.95 -0.79
CA VAL A 219 8.63 -0.11 -0.53
C VAL A 219 8.51 0.90 -1.66
N ALA A 220 7.38 0.86 -2.36
CA ALA A 220 7.08 1.77 -3.47
C ALA A 220 6.67 3.16 -2.96
N TYR A 221 7.60 3.94 -2.42
CA TYR A 221 7.33 5.29 -1.87
C TYR A 221 6.66 6.22 -2.89
N ALA A 222 7.02 6.11 -4.17
CA ALA A 222 6.36 6.84 -5.25
C ALA A 222 4.86 6.50 -5.37
N ALA A 223 4.47 5.27 -5.08
CA ALA A 223 3.06 4.88 -5.02
C ALA A 223 2.35 5.57 -3.86
N HIS A 224 3.00 5.64 -2.69
CA HIS A 224 2.42 6.30 -1.52
C HIS A 224 2.23 7.80 -1.72
N VAL A 225 3.17 8.47 -2.39
CA VAL A 225 3.06 9.89 -2.72
C VAL A 225 2.04 10.13 -3.83
N GLY A 226 2.05 9.30 -4.90
CA GLY A 226 1.09 9.45 -5.99
C GLY A 226 -0.36 9.14 -5.59
N GLY A 227 -0.56 8.30 -4.58
CA GLY A 227 -1.89 8.02 -4.05
C GLY A 227 -2.46 9.11 -3.16
N PHE A 228 -1.62 9.89 -2.46
CA PHE A 228 -1.98 10.91 -1.46
C PHE A 228 -2.47 12.22 -2.09
#